data_AF-A0A2N5Z7R1-F1
#
_entry.id   AF-A0A2N5Z7R1-F1
#
_cell.length_a   1.000
_cell.length_b   1.000
_cell.length_c   1.000
_cell.angle_alpha   90.00
_cell.angle_beta   90.00
_cell.angle_gamma   90.00
#
_symmetry.space_group_name_H-M   'P 1'
#
loop_
_entity.id
_entity.type
_entity.pdbx_description
1 polymer ?
#
loop_
_entity_poly.entity_id
_entity_poly.type
_entity_poly.pdbx_seq_one_letter_code
_entity_poly.pdbx_strand_id
1 'polypeptide(L)' 'AGHDMRYAIDSRKIAKELGWKPSLQFEEGIVKTVDWYLANETWLDNITSGDYLDYYNKQYNLR' A
#
# COMPACT_ATOMS: atom_id res chain seq x y z
N ALA A 1 -21.93 -5.56 10.74
CA ALA A 1 -20.53 -5.89 11.08
C ALA A 1 -19.94 -6.59 9.86
N GLY A 2 -18.91 -6.02 9.24
CA GLY A 2 -18.40 -6.46 7.94
C GLY A 2 -17.71 -7.82 8.02
N HIS A 3 -18.01 -8.70 7.06
CA HIS A 3 -17.61 -10.11 7.05
C HIS A 3 -16.20 -10.38 6.49
N ASP A 4 -15.43 -9.34 6.16
CA ASP A 4 -14.15 -9.46 5.45
C ASP A 4 -12.95 -9.11 6.34
N MET A 5 -12.64 -9.99 7.29
CA MET A 5 -11.50 -9.84 8.19
C MET A 5 -10.21 -10.46 7.64
N ARG A 6 -10.31 -11.27 6.58
CA ARG A 6 -9.18 -12.03 6.03
C ARG A 6 -9.21 -12.08 4.52
N TYR A 7 -8.15 -11.56 3.91
CA TYR A 7 -7.86 -11.73 2.49
C TYR A 7 -6.68 -12.67 2.31
N ALA A 8 -6.84 -13.64 1.41
CA ALA A 8 -5.78 -14.55 0.99
C ALA A 8 -5.98 -14.90 -0.49
N ILE A 9 -4.97 -14.66 -1.32
CA ILE A 9 -5.01 -14.91 -2.75
C ILE A 9 -4.14 -16.13 -3.07
N ASP A 10 -4.68 -17.03 -3.89
CA ASP A 10 -3.95 -18.17 -4.45
C ASP A 10 -3.38 -17.82 -5.83
N SER A 11 -2.05 -17.66 -5.91
CA SER A 11 -1.34 -17.31 -7.14
C SER A 11 -0.85 -18.52 -7.95
N ARG A 12 -1.28 -19.75 -7.64
CA ARG A 12 -0.76 -20.97 -8.32
C ARG A 12 -1.03 -20.99 -9.82
N LYS A 13 -2.17 -20.45 -10.28
CA LYS A 13 -2.52 -20.42 -11.71
C LYS A 13 -1.51 -19.63 -12.53
N ILE A 14 -1.24 -18.39 -12.16
CA ILE A 14 -0.30 -17.51 -12.88
C ILE A 14 1.14 -18.05 -12.80
N ALA A 15 1.52 -18.66 -11.68
CA ALA A 15 2.82 -19.31 -11.54
C ALA A 15 2.98 -20.50 -12.48
N LYS A 16 1.93 -21.31 -12.67
CA LYS A 16 1.96 -22.48 -13.56
C LYS A 16 1.89 -22.10 -15.04
N GLU A 17 1.00 -21.18 -15.39
CA GLU A 17 0.71 -20.87 -16.80
C GLU A 17 1.72 -19.88 -17.39
N LEU A 18 2.21 -18.92 -16.60
CA LEU A 18 3.10 -17.86 -17.07
C LEU A 18 4.50 -17.91 -16.44
N GLY A 19 4.75 -18.85 -15.53
CA GLY A 19 6.03 -18.92 -14.80
C GLY A 19 6.25 -17.76 -13.83
N TRP A 20 5.23 -16.94 -13.57
CA TRP A 20 5.36 -15.75 -12.73
C TRP A 20 5.66 -16.12 -11.28
N LYS A 21 6.59 -15.39 -10.67
CA LYS A 21 6.91 -15.45 -9.24
C LYS A 21 7.15 -14.03 -8.73
N PRO A 22 6.81 -13.72 -7.47
CA PRO A 22 7.21 -12.47 -6.84
C PRO A 22 8.73 -12.29 -6.93
N SER A 23 9.17 -11.09 -7.28
CA SER A 23 10.60 -10.76 -7.34
C SER A 23 11.18 -10.32 -5.99
N LEU A 24 10.33 -10.06 -4.99
CA LEU A 24 10.71 -9.57 -3.67
C LEU A 24 9.88 -10.27 -2.59
N GLN A 25 10.50 -10.49 -1.43
CA GLN A 25 9.77 -10.82 -0.20
C GLN A 25 9.16 -9.56 0.43
N PHE A 26 8.21 -9.74 1.35
CA PHE A 26 7.54 -8.61 1.99
C PHE A 26 8.51 -7.73 2.77
N GLU A 27 9.42 -8.35 3.53
CA GLU A 27 10.41 -7.67 4.37
C GLU A 27 11.33 -6.77 3.54
N GLU A 28 11.72 -7.22 2.35
CA GLU A 28 12.53 -6.43 1.42
C GLU A 28 11.71 -5.29 0.79
N GLY A 29 10.47 -5.59 0.41
CA GLY A 29 9.56 -4.63 -0.20
C GLY A 29 9.20 -3.48 0.74
N ILE A 30 8.92 -3.77 2.02
CA ILE A 30 8.52 -2.76 2.98
C ILE A 30 9.67 -1.80 3.33
N VAL A 31 10.90 -2.30 3.44
CA VAL A 31 12.09 -1.45 3.64
C VAL A 31 12.28 -0.50 2.46
N LYS A 32 12.27 -1.04 1.23
CA LYS A 32 12.39 -0.21 0.01
C LYS A 32 11.27 0.82 -0.12
N THR A 33 10.08 0.47 0.34
CA THR A 33 8.93 1.38 0.33
C THR A 33 9.17 2.55 1.28
N VAL A 34 9.59 2.28 2.53
CA VAL A 34 9.93 3.33 3.50
C VAL A 34 11.05 4.22 2.98
N ASP A 35 12.13 3.63 2.47
CA ASP A 35 13.25 4.38 1.90
C ASP A 35 12.81 5.27 0.75
N TRP A 36 11.90 4.78 -0.10
CA TRP A 36 11.35 5.57 -1.19
C TRP A 36 10.57 6.79 -0.68
N TYR A 37 9.71 6.64 0.33
CA TYR A 37 8.98 7.79 0.89
C TYR A 37 9.94 8.84 1.47
N LEU A 38 10.96 8.42 2.21
CA LEU A 38 11.98 9.33 2.77
C LEU A 38 12.78 10.04 1.68
N ALA A 39 13.03 9.38 0.55
CA ALA A 39 13.74 9.99 -0.57
C ALA A 39 12.85 10.90 -1.46
N ASN A 40 11.53 10.91 -1.26
CA ASN A 40 10.56 11.58 -2.15
C ASN A 40 9.62 12.55 -1.41
N GLU A 41 10.14 13.31 -0.43
CA GLU A 41 9.35 14.25 0.37
C GLU A 41 8.59 15.28 -0.48
N THR A 42 9.21 15.85 -1.51
CA THR A 42 8.51 16.80 -2.41
C THR A 42 7.30 16.18 -3.10
N TRP A 43 7.38 14.91 -3.47
CA TRP A 43 6.22 14.21 -4.05
C TRP A 43 5.14 14.03 -2.98
N LEU A 44 5.53 13.65 -1.76
CA LEU A 44 4.62 13.46 -0.64
C LEU A 44 3.86 14.75 -0.29
N ASP A 45 4.55 15.88 -0.21
CA ASP A 45 3.94 17.19 0.09
C ASP A 45 2.89 17.57 -0.96
N ASN A 46 3.17 17.32 -2.24
CA ASN A 46 2.26 17.63 -3.32
C ASN A 46 0.96 16.83 -3.27
N ILE A 47 0.99 15.59 -2.76
CA ILE A 47 -0.19 14.71 -2.74
C ILE A 47 -0.95 14.72 -1.40
N THR A 48 -0.34 15.24 -0.33
CA THR A 48 -0.94 15.23 1.02
C THR A 48 -1.65 16.53 1.40
N SER A 49 -1.70 17.51 0.50
CA SER A 49 -2.36 18.80 0.73
C SER A 49 -3.83 18.81 0.24
N GLY A 50 -4.57 19.86 0.63
CA GLY A 50 -5.93 20.13 0.13
C GLY A 50 -6.93 19.02 0.46
N ASP A 51 -7.58 18.49 -0.58
CA ASP A 51 -8.65 17.49 -0.46
C ASP A 51 -8.24 16.22 0.33
N TYR A 52 -6.95 15.84 0.26
CA TYR A 52 -6.44 14.72 1.06
C TYR A 52 -6.51 15.02 2.56
N LEU A 53 -6.08 16.21 2.96
CA LEU A 53 -6.11 16.65 4.35
C LEU A 53 -7.56 16.78 4.86
N ASP A 54 -8.45 17.32 4.03
CA ASP A 54 -9.88 17.45 4.38
C ASP A 54 -10.55 16.10 4.54
N TYR A 55 -10.27 15.15 3.63
CA TYR A 55 -10.71 13.76 3.77
C TYR A 55 -10.20 13.14 5.08
N TYR A 56 -8.90 13.29 5.36
CA TYR A 56 -8.28 12.74 6.56
C TYR A 56 -8.95 13.26 7.83
N ASN A 57 -9.14 14.59 7.92
CA ASN A 57 -9.81 15.24 9.04
C ASN A 57 -11.23 14.69 9.22
N LYS A 58 -12.00 14.54 8.14
CA LYS A 58 -13.37 14.00 8.20
C LYS A 58 -13.43 12.55 8.70
N GLN A 59 -12.48 11.70 8.29
CA GLN A 59 -12.49 10.28 8.65
C GLN A 59 -11.94 10.02 10.05
N TYR A 60 -10.95 10.80 10.49
CA TYR A 60 -10.14 10.44 11.66
C TYR A 60 -10.18 11.46 12.81
N ASN A 61 -10.52 12.74 12.58
CA ASN A 61 -10.56 13.75 13.67
C ASN A 61 -11.91 13.83 14.42
N LEU A 62 -12.88 12.97 14.08
CA LEU A 62 -14.15 12.86 14.79
C LEU A 62 -14.18 11.67 15.77
N ARG A 63 -13.02 11.22 16.25
CA ARG A 63 -12.91 10.20 17.30
C ARG A 63 -12.58 10.81 18.64
#